data_AF-A0AA37VQB3-F1
#
_entry.id   AF-A0AA37VQB3-F1
#
_cell.length_a   1.000
_cell.length_b   1.000
_cell.length_c   1.000
_cell.angle_alpha   90.00
_cell.angle_beta   90.00
_cell.angle_gamma   90.00
#
_symmetry.space_group_name_H-M   'P 1'
#
loop_
_entity.id
_entity.type
_entity.pdbx_description
1 polymer ?
#
loop_
_entity_poly.entity_id
_entity_poly.type
_entity_poly.pdbx_seq_one_letter_code
_entity_poly.pdbx_strand_id
1 'polypeptide(L)'
;MSGKRKRKTYTPEYREQAVRLVVDTGRPIAHVAAEIGVGEQLLGRWVAAAKARSAADNPEVLDDDERKELERLRNENAELRLDRAFLKKAAAFFASEQNR
;
A
#
# COMPACT_ATOMS: atom_id res chain seq x y z
N MET A 1 18.11 -22.32 -37.94
CA MET A 1 17.79 -20.88 -38.09
C MET A 1 16.69 -20.53 -37.09
N SER A 2 17.00 -19.79 -36.02
CA SER A 2 15.97 -19.36 -35.05
C SER A 2 15.32 -18.09 -35.56
N GLY A 3 14.10 -18.20 -36.10
CA GLY A 3 13.32 -17.04 -36.56
C GLY A 3 13.01 -16.11 -35.38
N LYS A 4 13.49 -14.87 -35.45
CA LYS A 4 13.15 -13.82 -34.46
C LYS A 4 11.62 -13.70 -34.37
N ARG A 5 11.03 -14.14 -33.25
CA ARG A 5 9.60 -13.92 -32.97
C ARG A 5 9.33 -12.42 -32.96
N LYS A 6 8.42 -11.98 -33.82
CA LYS A 6 7.97 -10.58 -33.92
C LYS A 6 7.39 -10.19 -32.54
N ARG A 7 7.96 -9.18 -31.88
CA ARG A 7 7.46 -8.70 -30.58
C ARG A 7 6.04 -8.16 -30.78
N LYS A 8 5.07 -8.66 -30.02
CA LYS A 8 3.74 -8.05 -29.94
C LYS A 8 3.88 -6.70 -29.26
N THR A 9 3.36 -5.65 -29.90
CA THR A 9 3.29 -4.30 -29.34
C THR A 9 1.87 -4.06 -28.85
N TYR A 10 1.74 -3.56 -27.62
CA TYR A 10 0.46 -3.19 -27.02
C TYR A 10 0.38 -1.67 -26.93
N THR A 11 -0.79 -1.11 -27.25
CA THR A 11 -1.03 0.33 -27.13
C THR A 11 -1.03 0.76 -25.66
N PRO A 12 -0.72 2.03 -25.35
CA PRO A 12 -0.77 2.53 -23.97
C PRO A 12 -2.13 2.30 -23.31
N GLU A 13 -3.22 2.55 -24.05
CA GLU A 13 -4.60 2.44 -23.56
C GLU A 13 -4.93 0.99 -23.18
N TYR A 14 -4.48 0.03 -23.98
CA TYR A 14 -4.67 -1.39 -23.68
C TYR A 14 -3.92 -1.81 -22.41
N ARG A 15 -2.68 -1.30 -22.22
CA ARG A 15 -1.92 -1.59 -21.00
C ARG A 15 -2.62 -1.03 -19.77
N GLU A 16 -3.17 0.19 -19.88
CA GLU A 16 -3.87 0.84 -18.78
C GLU A 16 -5.15 0.09 -18.40
N GLN A 17 -5.96 -0.32 -19.39
CA GLN A 17 -7.15 -1.14 -19.16
C GLN A 17 -6.81 -2.49 -18.51
N ALA A 18 -5.76 -3.16 -18.97
CA ALA A 18 -5.32 -4.43 -18.40
C ALA A 18 -4.86 -4.27 -16.93
N VAL A 19 -4.16 -3.18 -16.62
CA VAL A 19 -3.75 -2.86 -15.24
C VAL A 19 -4.97 -2.55 -14.37
N ARG A 20 -5.90 -1.71 -14.82
CA ARG A 20 -7.14 -1.39 -14.09
C ARG A 20 -7.93 -2.64 -13.77
N LEU A 21 -8.06 -3.56 -14.73
CA LEU A 21 -8.77 -4.82 -14.50
C LEU A 21 -8.17 -5.61 -13.33
N VAL A 22 -6.85 -5.65 -13.18
CA VAL A 22 -6.18 -6.31 -12.04
C VAL A 22 -6.42 -5.54 -10.73
N VAL A 23 -6.21 -4.22 -10.75
CA VAL A 23 -6.27 -3.37 -9.55
C VAL A 23 -7.69 -3.26 -9.00
N ASP A 24 -8.67 -3.01 -9.87
CA ASP A 24 -10.06 -2.76 -9.47
C ASP A 24 -10.78 -4.04 -9.03
N THR A 25 -10.42 -5.19 -9.62
CA THR A 25 -11.06 -6.48 -9.28
C THR A 25 -10.31 -7.27 -8.21
N GLY A 26 -9.05 -6.92 -7.91
CA GLY A 26 -8.17 -7.66 -7.01
C GLY A 26 -7.84 -9.09 -7.48
N ARG A 27 -8.19 -9.46 -8.72
CA ARG A 27 -7.98 -10.81 -9.25
C ARG A 27 -6.50 -11.11 -9.46
N PRO A 28 -6.06 -12.39 -9.30
CA PRO A 28 -4.68 -12.77 -9.57
C PRO A 28 -4.24 -12.42 -10.99
N ILE A 29 -3.03 -11.88 -11.12
CA ILE A 29 -2.43 -11.46 -12.41
C ILE A 29 -2.43 -12.60 -13.42
N ALA A 30 -2.11 -13.83 -12.99
CA ALA A 30 -2.13 -15.02 -13.84
C ALA A 30 -3.50 -15.26 -14.50
N HIS A 31 -4.58 -15.07 -13.74
CA HIS A 31 -5.94 -15.30 -14.22
C HIS A 31 -6.35 -14.23 -15.23
N VAL A 32 -6.10 -12.96 -14.91
CA VAL A 32 -6.39 -11.84 -15.83
C VAL A 32 -5.55 -11.94 -17.10
N ALA A 33 -4.27 -12.27 -16.98
CA ALA A 33 -3.37 -12.45 -18.11
C ALA A 33 -3.84 -13.54 -19.08
N ALA A 34 -4.29 -14.68 -18.54
CA ALA A 34 -4.85 -15.76 -19.34
C ALA A 34 -6.14 -15.34 -20.08
N GLU A 35 -7.02 -14.61 -19.40
CA GLU A 35 -8.29 -14.12 -19.96
C GLU A 35 -8.08 -13.14 -21.13
N ILE A 36 -7.15 -12.19 -20.98
CA ILE A 36 -6.89 -11.16 -22.00
C ILE A 36 -5.83 -11.58 -23.03
N GLY A 37 -5.26 -12.77 -22.89
CA GLY A 37 -4.24 -13.30 -23.81
C GLY A 37 -2.88 -12.60 -23.74
N VAL A 38 -2.52 -12.04 -22.58
CA VAL A 38 -1.24 -11.37 -22.31
C VAL A 38 -0.34 -12.29 -21.50
N GLY A 39 0.98 -12.19 -21.67
CA GLY A 39 1.90 -12.93 -20.82
C GLY A 39 1.84 -12.44 -19.38
N GLU A 40 1.68 -13.34 -18.41
CA GLU A 40 1.59 -13.02 -16.98
C GLU A 40 2.72 -12.10 -16.49
N GLN A 41 3.96 -12.44 -16.85
CA GLN A 41 5.15 -11.64 -16.51
C GLN A 41 5.10 -10.22 -17.08
N LEU A 42 4.51 -10.05 -18.27
CA LEU A 42 4.37 -8.76 -18.91
C LEU A 42 3.29 -7.91 -18.21
N LEU A 43 2.15 -8.52 -17.89
CA LEU A 43 1.08 -7.86 -17.15
C LEU A 43 1.56 -7.47 -15.75
N GLY A 44 2.29 -8.34 -15.06
CA GLY A 44 2.88 -8.04 -13.75
C GLY A 44 3.82 -6.84 -13.77
N ARG A 45 4.64 -6.70 -14.82
CA ARG A 45 5.49 -5.51 -15.00
C ARG A 45 4.67 -4.23 -15.20
N TRP A 46 3.55 -4.29 -15.93
CA TRP A 46 2.70 -3.12 -16.12
C TRP A 46 2.01 -2.70 -14.82
N VAL A 47 1.52 -3.66 -14.03
CA VAL A 47 0.90 -3.39 -12.73
C VAL A 47 1.91 -2.79 -11.76
N ALA A 48 3.12 -3.36 -11.66
CA ALA A 48 4.18 -2.82 -10.81
C ALA A 48 4.58 -1.39 -11.22
N ALA A 49 4.73 -1.14 -12.52
CA ALA A 49 5.03 0.19 -13.03
C ALA A 49 3.90 1.20 -12.75
N ALA A 50 2.64 0.78 -12.79
CA ALA A 50 1.50 1.64 -12.47
C ALA A 50 1.41 1.95 -10.97
N LYS A 51 1.68 0.97 -10.10
CA LYS A 51 1.79 1.19 -8.65
C LYS A 51 2.93 2.17 -8.33
N ALA A 52 4.11 1.98 -8.93
CA ALA A 52 5.24 2.89 -8.76
C ALA A 52 4.95 4.32 -9.25
N ARG A 53 4.24 4.49 -10.38
CA ARG A 53 3.79 5.82 -10.84
C ARG A 53 2.78 6.44 -9.89
N SER A 54 1.83 5.66 -9.38
CA SER A 54 0.83 6.15 -8.43
C SER A 54 1.48 6.63 -7.12
N ALA A 55 2.50 5.90 -6.64
CA ALA A 55 3.29 6.30 -5.47
C ALA A 55 4.14 7.56 -5.73
N ALA A 56 4.60 7.78 -6.97
CA ALA A 56 5.38 8.96 -7.34
C ALA A 56 4.52 10.22 -7.56
N ASP A 57 3.33 10.05 -8.16
CA ASP A 57 2.42 11.16 -8.49
C ASP A 57 1.49 11.54 -7.32
N ASN A 58 1.35 10.67 -6.31
CA ASN A 58 0.47 10.91 -5.18
C ASN A 58 1.06 10.40 -3.86
N PRO A 59 1.94 11.19 -3.19
CA PRO A 59 2.58 10.80 -1.94
C PRO A 59 1.57 10.66 -0.76
N GLU A 60 0.30 11.01 -0.95
CA GLU A 60 -0.77 10.87 0.06
C GLU A 60 -1.56 9.56 -0.03
N VAL A 61 -1.44 8.78 -1.12
CA VAL A 61 -2.08 7.46 -1.19
C VAL A 61 -1.22 6.49 -0.42
N LEU A 62 -1.45 6.43 0.89
CA LEU A 62 -0.78 5.49 1.80
C LEU A 62 -0.85 4.09 1.18
N ASP A 63 0.30 3.55 0.83
CA ASP A 63 0.45 2.14 0.47
C ASP A 63 -0.15 1.27 1.60
N ASP A 64 -0.57 0.05 1.29
CA ASP A 64 -1.18 -0.84 2.29
C ASP A 64 -0.26 -1.04 3.51
N ASP A 65 1.05 -0.97 3.31
CA ASP A 65 2.05 -1.01 4.37
C ASP A 65 2.14 0.30 5.16
N GLU A 66 2.02 1.46 4.51
CA GLU A 66 1.97 2.76 5.20
C GLU A 66 0.67 2.93 6.01
N ARG A 67 -0.44 2.37 5.52
CA ARG A 67 -1.71 2.32 6.27
C ARG A 67 -1.61 1.49 7.54
N LYS A 68 -0.95 0.33 7.47
CA LYS A 68 -0.68 -0.52 8.65
C LYS A 68 0.22 0.18 9.66
N GLU A 69 1.27 0.84 9.18
CA GLU A 69 2.16 1.60 10.07
C GLU A 69 1.41 2.76 10.73
N LEU A 70 0.52 3.44 10.00
CA LEU A 70 -0.31 4.50 10.56
C LEU A 70 -1.30 3.98 11.62
N GLU A 71 -1.87 2.79 11.44
CA GLU A 71 -2.70 2.14 12.45
C GLU A 71 -1.89 1.77 13.70
N ARG A 72 -0.72 1.17 13.53
CA ARG A 72 0.21 0.86 14.63
C ARG A 72 0.59 2.11 15.41
N LEU A 73 0.98 3.18 14.72
CA LEU A 73 1.37 4.44 15.34
C LEU A 73 0.21 5.09 16.11
N ARG A 74 -1.03 4.96 15.62
CA ARG A 74 -2.21 5.45 16.34
C ARG A 74 -2.45 4.69 17.65
N ASN A 75 -2.29 3.37 17.63
CA ASN A 75 -2.42 2.53 18.82
C ASN A 75 -1.34 2.88 19.85
N GLU A 76 -0.08 2.98 19.42
CA GLU A 76 1.04 3.35 20.29
C GLU A 76 0.85 4.76 20.89
N ASN A 77 0.35 5.72 20.10
CA ASN A 77 0.06 7.05 20.61
C ASN A 77 -1.06 7.05 21.68
N ALA A 78 -2.07 6.19 21.51
CA ALA A 78 -3.15 6.04 22.47
C ALA A 78 -2.62 5.47 23.81
N GLU A 79 -1.80 4.43 23.77
CA GLU A 79 -1.14 3.86 24.95
C GLU A 79 -0.27 4.89 25.67
N LEU A 80 0.61 5.58 24.93
CA LEU A 80 1.47 6.62 25.51
C LEU A 80 0.68 7.76 26.16
N ARG A 81 -0.50 8.10 25.63
CA ARG A 81 -1.38 9.11 26.24
C ARG A 81 -1.99 8.61 27.55
N LEU A 82 -2.39 7.34 27.62
CA LEU A 82 -2.90 6.74 28.85
C LEU A 82 -1.81 6.70 29.93
N ASP A 83 -0.60 6.27 29.59
CA ASP A 83 0.53 6.22 30.51
C ASP A 83 0.88 7.62 31.04
N ARG A 84 0.94 8.62 30.15
CA ARG A 84 1.16 10.01 30.55
C ARG A 84 0.06 10.52 31.47
N ALA A 85 -1.20 10.17 31.21
CA ALA A 85 -2.31 10.57 32.07
C ALA A 85 -2.22 9.92 33.45
N PHE A 86 -1.84 8.64 33.51
CA PHE A 86 -1.64 7.92 34.77
C PHE A 86 -0.50 8.52 35.59
N LEU A 87 0.67 8.74 34.98
CA LEU A 87 1.83 9.35 35.64
C LEU A 87 1.52 10.75 36.17
N LYS A 88 0.79 11.57 35.40
CA LYS A 88 0.33 12.89 35.86
C LYS A 88 -0.58 12.80 37.08
N LYS A 89 -1.53 11.86 37.10
CA LYS A 89 -2.40 11.63 38.27
C LYS A 89 -1.60 11.17 39.49
N ALA A 90 -0.65 10.25 39.30
CA ALA A 90 0.22 9.79 40.37
C ALA A 90 1.07 10.94 40.94
N ALA A 91 1.69 11.74 40.08
CA ALA A 91 2.47 12.91 40.50
C ALA A 91 1.61 13.93 41.28
N ALA A 92 0.39 14.20 40.81
CA ALA A 92 -0.54 15.09 41.51
C ALA A 92 -0.94 14.54 42.89
N PHE A 93 -1.19 13.24 43.00
CA PHE A 93 -1.48 12.57 44.27
C PHE A 93 -0.32 12.71 45.26
N PHE A 94 0.91 12.38 44.85
CA PHE A 94 2.09 12.50 45.71
C PHE A 94 2.38 13.94 46.13
N ALA A 95 2.20 14.91 45.21
CA ALA A 95 2.34 16.33 45.55
C ALA A 95 1.31 16.79 46.59
N SER A 96 0.06 16.28 46.53
CA SER A 96 -0.97 16.60 47.53
C SER A 96 -0.71 15.97 48.89
N GLU A 97 -0.14 14.77 48.96
CA GLU A 97 0.23 14.10 50.22
C GLU A 97 1.45 14.74 50.89
N GLN A 98 2.41 15.30 50.13
CA GLN A 98 3.55 16.05 50.71
C GLN A 98 3.17 17.39 51.34
N ASN A 99 2.03 17.97 50.94
CA ASN A 99 1.57 19.27 51.43
C ASN A 99 0.53 19.15 52.58
N ARG A 100 0.43 17.96 53.18
CA ARG A 100 -0.44 17.63 54.31
C ARG A 100 0.38 17.46 55.58
#